data_AF-A0A9X0TN48-F1
#
_entry.id   AF-A0A9X0TN48-F1
#
_cell.length_a   1.000
_cell.length_b   1.000
_cell.length_c   1.000
_cell.angle_alpha   90.00
_cell.angle_beta   90.00
_cell.angle_gamma   90.00
#
_symmetry.space_group_name_H-M   'P 1'
#
loop_
_entity.id
_entity.type
_entity.pdbx_description
1 polymer ?
#
loop_
_entity_poly.entity_id
_entity_poly.type
_entity_poly.pdbx_seq_one_letter_code
_entity_poly.pdbx_strand_id
1 'polypeptide(L)'
;MAKVKYGNWDLVAELDDYRDEMENWVKKGILKTTLAIYNTAVSLAPVDLGYLKESIDYKLTDGGFSSVISVGADYAIKRMSQLLATVI
;
A
#
# COMPACT_ATOMS: atom_id res chain seq x y z
N MET A 1 28.41 38.96 -31.01
CA MET A 1 28.11 37.51 -30.97
C MET A 1 27.34 37.25 -29.68
N ALA A 2 26.01 37.31 -29.74
CA ALA A 2 25.18 37.20 -28.54
C ALA A 2 25.13 35.74 -28.09
N LYS A 3 25.68 35.45 -26.92
CA LYS A 3 25.52 34.17 -26.24
C LYS A 3 24.07 34.06 -25.78
N VAL A 4 23.23 33.41 -26.59
CA VAL A 4 21.89 33.01 -26.19
C VAL A 4 22.07 31.95 -25.09
N LYS A 5 21.83 32.33 -23.83
CA LYS A 5 21.72 31.39 -22.72
C LYS A 5 20.39 30.66 -22.90
N TYR A 6 20.44 29.47 -23.49
CA TYR A 6 19.29 28.58 -23.64
C TYR A 6 18.79 28.14 -22.25
N GLY A 7 17.49 28.33 -22.00
CA GLY A 7 16.76 27.82 -20.83
C GLY A 7 16.24 28.92 -19.90
N ASN A 8 14.92 29.10 -19.86
CA ASN A 8 14.27 29.91 -18.82
C ASN A 8 14.36 29.13 -17.50
N TRP A 9 15.19 29.57 -16.56
CA TRP A 9 15.42 28.89 -15.27
C TRP A 9 14.14 28.75 -14.44
N ASP A 10 13.21 29.70 -14.60
CA ASP A 10 11.92 29.67 -13.90
C ASP A 10 11.05 28.50 -14.39
N LEU A 11 11.09 28.20 -15.70
CA LEU A 11 10.39 27.04 -16.26
C LEU A 11 10.93 25.72 -15.71
N VAL A 12 12.25 25.63 -15.48
CA VAL A 12 12.86 24.43 -14.92
C VAL A 12 12.40 24.24 -13.47
N ALA A 13 12.39 25.32 -12.67
CA ALA A 13 11.89 25.27 -11.30
C ALA A 13 10.40 24.87 -11.24
N GLU A 14 9.56 25.45 -12.09
CA GLU A 14 8.13 25.09 -12.16
C GLU A 14 7.91 23.63 -12.56
N LEU A 15 8.73 23.08 -13.45
CA LEU A 15 8.65 21.68 -13.85
C LEU A 15 9.09 20.73 -12.73
N ASP A 16 10.11 21.10 -11.95
CA ASP A 16 10.54 20.33 -10.78
C ASP A 16 9.47 20.35 -9.68
N ASP A 17 8.89 21.51 -9.39
CA ASP A 17 7.78 21.65 -8.42
C ASP A 17 6.58 20.80 -8.84
N TYR A 18 6.19 20.87 -10.12
CA TYR A 18 5.11 20.04 -10.66
C TYR A 18 5.40 18.56 -10.50
N ARG A 19 6.64 18.13 -10.76
CA ARG A 19 7.04 16.72 -10.61
C ARG A 19 6.87 16.26 -9.16
N ASP A 20 7.36 17.04 -8.21
CA ASP A 20 7.30 16.70 -6.79
C ASP A 20 5.86 16.69 -6.26
N GLU A 21 5.01 17.63 -6.70
CA GLU A 21 3.58 17.63 -6.38
C GLU A 21 2.88 16.39 -6.94
N MET A 22 3.16 16.03 -8.19
CA MET A 22 2.58 14.85 -8.83
C MET A 22 3.02 13.57 -8.13
N GLU A 23 4.30 13.41 -7.79
CA GLU A 23 4.78 12.25 -7.04
C GLU A 23 4.07 12.12 -5.68
N ASN A 24 3.96 13.23 -4.95
CA ASN A 24 3.29 13.26 -3.65
C ASN A 24 1.80 12.92 -3.76
N TRP A 25 1.14 13.39 -4.82
CA TRP A 25 -0.27 13.11 -5.07
C TRP A 25 -0.49 11.62 -5.35
N VAL A 26 0.35 11.00 -6.19
CA VAL A 26 0.27 9.57 -6.50
C VAL A 26 0.49 8.72 -5.25
N LYS A 27 1.55 9.00 -4.46
CA LYS A 27 1.83 8.29 -3.20
C LYS A 27 0.65 8.36 -2.23
N LYS A 28 -0.02 9.53 -2.12
CA LYS A 28 -1.24 9.69 -1.31
C LYS A 28 -2.39 8.83 -1.82
N GLY A 29 -2.59 8.73 -3.13
CA GLY A 29 -3.63 7.90 -3.74
C GLY A 29 -3.44 6.41 -3.44
N ILE A 30 -2.20 5.93 -3.57
CA ILE A 30 -1.83 4.54 -3.28
C ILE A 30 -2.03 4.23 -1.80
N LEU A 31 -1.56 5.10 -0.91
CA LEU A 31 -1.75 4.91 0.53
C LEU A 31 -3.22 4.87 0.92
N LYS A 32 -4.04 5.80 0.40
CA LYS A 32 -5.50 5.80 0.67
C LYS A 32 -6.16 4.51 0.24
N THR A 33 -5.83 4.03 -0.95
CA THR A 33 -6.38 2.77 -1.50
C THR A 33 -5.93 1.57 -0.67
N THR A 34 -4.66 1.53 -0.30
CA THR A 34 -4.08 0.49 0.56
C THR A 34 -4.81 0.43 1.90
N LEU A 35 -5.00 1.56 2.56
CA LEU A 35 -5.72 1.64 3.84
C LEU A 35 -7.19 1.25 3.70
N ALA A 36 -7.84 1.59 2.59
CA ALA A 36 -9.20 1.15 2.32
C ALA A 36 -9.30 -0.38 2.23
N ILE A 37 -8.37 -1.02 1.50
CA ILE A 37 -8.32 -2.48 1.38
C ILE A 37 -7.97 -3.12 2.74
N TYR A 38 -6.98 -2.58 3.45
CA TYR A 38 -6.59 -3.03 4.78
C TYR A 38 -7.76 -3.01 5.76
N ASN A 39 -8.44 -1.87 5.88
CA ASN A 39 -9.59 -1.71 6.77
C ASN A 39 -10.73 -2.67 6.40
N THR A 40 -10.96 -2.86 5.10
CA THR A 40 -11.96 -3.82 4.60
C THR A 40 -11.58 -5.26 4.99
N ALA A 41 -10.32 -5.64 4.82
CA ALA A 41 -9.81 -6.96 5.20
C ALA A 41 -9.95 -7.21 6.72
N VAL A 42 -9.59 -6.22 7.56
CA VAL A 42 -9.76 -6.29 9.02
C VAL A 42 -11.23 -6.36 9.42
N SER A 43 -12.11 -5.63 8.73
CA SER A 43 -13.54 -5.62 9.04
C SER A 43 -14.26 -6.90 8.64
N LEU A 44 -13.84 -7.53 7.54
CA LEU A 44 -14.38 -8.82 7.07
C LEU A 44 -13.80 -10.01 7.82
N ALA A 45 -12.65 -9.85 8.48
CA ALA A 45 -12.04 -10.92 9.26
C ALA A 45 -12.97 -11.32 10.42
N PRO A 46 -13.26 -12.63 10.60
CA PRO A 46 -14.10 -13.11 11.68
C PRO A 46 -13.56 -12.68 13.05
N VAL A 47 -14.46 -12.49 14.01
CA VAL A 47 -14.10 -12.26 15.41
C VAL A 47 -13.58 -13.59 15.96
N ASP A 48 -12.28 -13.80 15.82
CA ASP A 48 -11.55 -14.87 16.52
C ASP A 48 -10.88 -14.29 17.78
N LEU A 49 -10.14 -15.09 18.53
CA LEU A 49 -9.36 -14.72 19.73
C LEU A 49 -8.22 -13.68 19.47
N GLY A 50 -8.32 -12.83 18.44
CA GLY A 50 -7.40 -11.73 18.09
C GLY A 50 -6.44 -12.04 16.93
N TYR A 51 -6.08 -13.31 16.75
CA TYR A 51 -4.93 -13.69 15.92
C TYR A 51 -5.02 -13.36 14.43
N LEU A 52 -6.18 -13.50 13.79
CA LEU A 52 -6.30 -13.28 12.34
C LEU A 52 -6.27 -11.79 11.98
N LYS A 53 -6.93 -10.94 12.76
CA LYS A 53 -6.93 -9.48 12.55
C LYS A 53 -5.55 -8.89 12.77
N GLU A 54 -4.83 -9.37 13.78
CA GLU A 54 -3.44 -8.98 14.07
C GLU A 54 -2.44 -9.46 13.00
N SER A 55 -2.80 -10.48 12.22
CA SER A 55 -1.95 -11.01 11.14
C SER A 55 -2.07 -10.27 9.80
N ILE A 56 -3.00 -9.31 9.70
CA ILE A 56 -3.14 -8.46 8.51
C ILE A 56 -2.17 -7.30 8.66
N ASP A 57 -1.25 -7.18 7.72
CA ASP A 57 -0.26 -6.11 7.67
C ASP A 57 -0.21 -5.53 6.26
N TYR A 58 0.22 -4.27 6.15
CA TYR A 58 0.47 -3.64 4.86
C TYR A 58 1.84 -2.98 4.86
N LYS A 59 2.51 -3.03 3.71
CA LYS A 59 3.80 -2.39 3.50
C LYS A 59 3.76 -1.54 2.25
N LEU A 60 4.30 -0.34 2.36
CA LEU A 60 4.60 0.47 1.18
C LEU A 60 5.96 0.02 0.63
N THR A 61 6.01 -0.21 -0.67
CA THR A 61 7.23 -0.57 -1.40
C THR A 61 7.53 0.49 -2.45
N ASP A 62 8.70 0.41 -3.07
CA ASP A 62 9.10 1.29 -4.18
C ASP A 62 8.98 2.79 -3.84
N GLY A 63 9.40 3.18 -2.63
CA GLY A 63 9.36 4.60 -2.20
C GLY A 63 7.94 5.17 -2.04
N GLY A 64 6.92 4.32 -1.92
CA GLY A 64 5.51 4.71 -1.77
C GLY A 64 4.69 4.65 -3.06
N PHE A 65 5.29 4.19 -4.16
CA PHE A 65 4.61 3.98 -5.44
C PHE A 65 3.97 2.60 -5.60
N SER A 66 4.10 1.75 -4.60
CA SER A 66 3.48 0.43 -4.56
C SER A 66 3.10 0.10 -3.12
N SER A 67 2.15 -0.82 -2.95
CA SER A 67 1.88 -1.41 -1.64
C SER A 67 1.52 -2.89 -1.75
N VAL A 68 1.96 -3.64 -0.75
CA VAL A 68 1.64 -5.04 -0.56
C VAL A 68 0.85 -5.19 0.72
N ILE A 69 -0.30 -5.84 0.63
CA ILE A 69 -1.12 -6.23 1.80
C ILE A 69 -0.94 -7.73 1.99
N SER A 70 -0.51 -8.10 3.19
CA SER A 70 -0.25 -9.48 3.59
C SER A 70 -1.30 -9.92 4.58
N VAL A 71 -1.87 -11.11 4.35
CA VAL A 71 -2.79 -11.75 5.28
C VAL A 71 -2.16 -13.08 5.68
N GLY A 72 -2.01 -13.33 6.98
CA GLY A 72 -1.47 -14.58 7.51
C GLY A 72 -2.33 -15.79 7.15
N ALA A 73 -2.07 -16.43 6.00
CA ALA A 73 -2.81 -17.59 5.52
C ALA A 73 -2.56 -18.88 6.32
N ASP A 74 -1.53 -18.92 7.17
CA ASP A 74 -1.21 -20.10 8.01
C ASP A 74 -2.37 -20.51 8.94
N TYR A 75 -3.24 -19.57 9.31
CA TYR A 75 -4.43 -19.89 10.12
C TYR A 75 -5.56 -20.55 9.31
N ALA A 76 -5.74 -20.14 8.05
CA ALA A 76 -6.78 -20.71 7.19
C ALA A 76 -6.55 -22.21 6.93
N ILE A 77 -5.28 -22.61 6.80
CA ILE A 77 -4.88 -24.01 6.61
C ILE A 77 -5.05 -24.81 7.92
N LYS A 78 -4.63 -24.25 9.07
CA LYS A 78 -4.68 -24.95 10.37
C LYS A 78 -6.11 -25.22 10.85
N ARG A 79 -7.05 -24.30 10.60
CA ARG A 79 -8.47 -24.47 10.96
C ARG A 79 -9.20 -25.45 10.04
N MET A 80 -8.89 -25.50 8.74
CA MET A 80 -9.41 -26.56 7.86
C MET A 80 -8.89 -27.94 8.31
N SER A 81 -7.62 -28.04 8.70
CA SER A 81 -7.03 -29.28 9.23
C SER A 81 -7.70 -29.72 10.56
N GLN A 82 -7.94 -28.80 11.49
CA GLN A 82 -8.63 -29.11 12.76
C GLN A 82 -10.12 -29.46 12.57
N LEU A 83 -10.82 -28.79 11.66
CA LEU A 83 -12.21 -29.14 11.31
C LEU A 83 -12.28 -30.51 10.64
N LEU A 84 -11.33 -30.84 9.75
CA LEU A 84 -11.21 -32.17 9.16
C LEU A 84 -10.92 -33.25 10.21
N ALA A 85 -10.03 -32.98 11.18
CA ALA A 85 -9.69 -33.93 12.24
C ALA A 85 -10.78 -34.13 13.30
N THR A 86 -11.74 -33.20 13.43
CA THR A 86 -12.85 -33.30 14.39
C THR A 86 -14.09 -33.98 13.77
N VAL A 87 -14.15 -34.11 12.45
CA VAL A 87 -15.30 -34.67 11.71
C VAL A 87 -15.07 -36.13 11.27
N ILE A 88 -13.90 -36.71 11.53
CA ILE A 88 -13.57 -38.14 11.29
C ILE A 88 -13.44 -38.84 12.64
#